data_AF-A0A140NF82-F1
#
_entry.id   AF-A0A140NF82-F1
#
_cell.length_a   1.000
_cell.length_b   1.000
_cell.length_c   1.000
_cell.angle_alpha   90.00
_cell.angle_beta   90.00
_cell.angle_gamma   90.00
#
_symmetry.space_group_name_H-M   'P 1'
#
loop_
_entity.id
_entity.type
_entity.pdbx_description
1 polymer ?
#
loop_
_entity_poly.entity_id
_entity_poly.type
_entity_poly.pdbx_seq_one_letter_code
_entity_poly.pdbx_strand_id
1 'polypeptide(L)'
;MIDLTALPDNLKPFVDKITATAKPTIEMQLTPVEQPILWESRIGGMPYLPLGSDFPVDSDGIPLKLLAQINFAQMPPLENYPTTGLLQFFIGGDDLYGADFDDLQTQNGFRVIYWESVIEDNAKLQQDFSTIEAAYEDEYYSPIEGQFSLEFTPATQYISSNDFQFGRKILDVDDLYDYEDQFEGEDFYDEWLEPYNEHFASNGHRIGGYPFFTQTDPREYRKEIQDYVLLLQIDSDYETGILWGDIGVGNFFIHPEDLKNKDFSKVVYNWDCG
;
A
#
# COMPACT_ATOMS: atom_id res chain seq x y z
N MET A 1 4.61 -0.59 20.00
CA MET A 1 5.82 -1.42 19.84
C MET A 1 5.48 -2.80 20.34
N ILE A 2 5.69 -3.83 19.51
CA ILE A 2 5.31 -5.21 19.83
C ILE A 2 6.21 -5.76 20.93
N ASP A 3 5.61 -6.32 21.98
CA ASP A 3 6.35 -6.92 23.10
C ASP A 3 6.68 -8.39 22.79
N LEU A 4 7.89 -8.62 22.27
CA LEU A 4 8.40 -9.96 21.97
C LEU A 4 8.63 -10.82 23.23
N THR A 5 8.56 -10.25 24.44
CA THR A 5 8.69 -11.02 25.69
C THR A 5 7.37 -11.63 26.17
N ALA A 6 6.25 -11.18 25.60
CA ALA A 6 4.91 -11.59 25.97
C ALA A 6 4.25 -12.54 24.95
N LEU A 7 5.04 -13.22 24.11
CA LEU A 7 4.50 -14.13 23.09
C LEU A 7 3.78 -15.35 23.70
N PRO A 8 2.72 -15.85 23.06
CA PRO A 8 2.11 -17.15 23.34
C PRO A 8 3.15 -18.28 23.36
N ASP A 9 2.94 -19.30 24.20
CA ASP A 9 3.92 -20.37 24.44
C ASP A 9 4.32 -21.12 23.16
N ASN A 10 3.39 -21.28 22.23
CA ASN A 10 3.57 -21.92 20.93
C ASN A 10 4.31 -21.03 19.89
N LEU A 11 4.37 -19.71 20.10
CA LEU A 11 5.16 -18.79 19.26
C LEU A 11 6.59 -18.59 19.79
N LYS A 12 6.83 -18.80 21.09
CA LYS A 12 8.16 -18.65 21.71
C LYS A 12 9.29 -19.39 21.00
N PRO A 13 9.12 -20.64 20.50
CA PRO A 13 10.17 -21.33 19.76
C PRO A 13 10.64 -20.59 18.49
N PHE A 14 9.81 -19.69 17.95
CA PHE A 14 10.06 -18.96 16.71
C PHE A 14 10.58 -17.55 16.92
N VAL A 15 10.75 -17.09 18.17
CA VAL A 15 11.07 -15.69 18.49
C VAL A 15 12.34 -15.19 17.78
N ASP A 16 13.38 -16.00 17.66
CA ASP A 16 14.62 -15.61 16.99
C ASP A 16 14.40 -15.39 15.49
N LYS A 17 13.63 -16.28 14.85
CA LYS A 17 13.28 -16.16 13.43
C LYS A 17 12.38 -14.96 13.17
N ILE A 18 11.36 -14.77 14.01
CA ILE A 18 10.48 -13.60 13.95
C ILE A 18 11.29 -12.32 14.10
N THR A 19 12.13 -12.23 15.14
CA THR A 19 12.98 -11.06 15.39
C THR A 19 13.89 -10.74 14.21
N ALA A 20 14.44 -11.76 13.53
CA ALA A 20 15.27 -11.60 12.34
C ALA A 20 14.51 -11.01 11.13
N THR A 21 13.18 -10.98 11.15
CA THR A 21 12.35 -10.35 10.12
C THR A 21 12.01 -8.88 10.41
N ALA A 22 12.54 -8.28 11.47
CA ALA A 22 12.28 -6.88 11.78
C ALA A 22 12.59 -5.96 10.58
N LYS A 23 11.59 -5.18 10.15
CA LYS A 23 11.70 -4.25 9.02
C LYS A 23 11.10 -2.89 9.39
N PRO A 24 11.76 -1.78 9.04
CA PRO A 24 11.18 -0.45 9.26
C PRO A 24 9.98 -0.24 8.33
N THR A 25 8.97 0.46 8.84
CA THR A 25 7.78 0.88 8.12
C THR A 25 7.33 2.26 8.63
N ILE A 26 6.55 2.97 7.85
CA ILE A 26 5.85 4.18 8.28
C ILE A 26 4.35 3.89 8.28
N GLU A 27 3.74 3.89 9.45
CA GLU A 27 2.29 3.81 9.61
C GLU A 27 1.67 5.18 9.29
N MET A 28 0.48 5.17 8.68
CA MET A 28 -0.24 6.38 8.31
C MET A 28 -1.58 6.43 9.05
N GLN A 29 -1.79 7.50 9.80
CA GLN A 29 -3.09 7.83 10.36
C GLN A 29 -3.77 8.89 9.51
N LEU A 30 -5.05 8.69 9.22
CA LEU A 30 -5.83 9.52 8.33
C LEU A 30 -6.77 10.41 9.15
N THR A 31 -6.86 11.69 8.78
CA THR A 31 -7.83 12.62 9.36
C THR A 31 -8.55 13.36 8.23
N PRO A 32 -9.90 13.44 8.24
CA PRO A 32 -10.63 14.18 7.21
C PRO A 32 -10.16 15.64 7.12
N VAL A 33 -10.02 16.14 5.90
CA VAL A 33 -9.58 17.53 5.65
C VAL A 33 -10.46 18.18 4.59
N GLU A 34 -10.97 19.38 4.84
CA GLU A 34 -11.87 20.06 3.88
C GLU A 34 -11.10 20.87 2.83
N GLN A 35 -10.02 21.55 3.24
CA GLN A 35 -9.24 22.44 2.38
C GLN A 35 -7.75 22.09 2.46
N PRO A 36 -7.35 20.96 1.85
CA PRO A 36 -5.97 20.51 1.87
C PRO A 36 -5.08 21.45 1.06
N ILE A 37 -3.83 21.58 1.50
CA ILE A 37 -2.78 22.23 0.71
C ILE A 37 -2.34 21.25 -0.38
N LEU A 38 -2.33 21.69 -1.64
CA LEU A 38 -2.14 20.80 -2.79
C LEU A 38 -0.82 20.04 -2.79
N TRP A 39 0.23 20.56 -2.15
CA TRP A 39 1.56 19.93 -2.10
C TRP A 39 1.83 19.11 -0.83
N GLU A 40 0.83 18.87 0.00
CA GLU A 40 0.95 18.03 1.21
C GLU A 40 0.54 16.58 0.95
N SER A 41 0.96 15.69 1.82
CA SER A 41 0.60 14.28 1.77
C SER A 41 -0.88 14.10 2.07
N ARG A 42 -1.56 13.28 1.26
CA ARG A 42 -3.01 13.10 1.35
C ARG A 42 -3.45 11.78 0.74
N ILE A 43 -4.58 11.28 1.21
CA ILE A 43 -5.37 10.22 0.57
C ILE A 43 -6.61 10.86 -0.05
N GLY A 44 -6.96 10.50 -1.29
CA GLY A 44 -8.10 11.06 -2.03
C GLY A 44 -7.97 12.56 -2.39
N GLY A 45 -9.06 13.14 -2.88
CA GLY A 45 -9.16 14.57 -3.27
C GLY A 45 -8.44 14.94 -4.57
N MET A 46 -8.27 16.24 -4.84
CA MET A 46 -7.66 16.74 -6.10
C MET A 46 -6.13 16.89 -6.01
N PRO A 47 -5.37 16.41 -7.02
CA PRO A 47 -3.92 16.27 -6.92
C PRO A 47 -3.16 17.59 -6.96
N TYR A 48 -1.94 17.58 -6.42
CA TYR A 48 -0.90 18.49 -6.90
C TYR A 48 -0.75 18.34 -8.41
N LEU A 49 -0.90 19.43 -9.15
CA LEU A 49 -0.65 19.44 -10.59
C LEU A 49 -0.11 20.81 -11.04
N PRO A 50 1.14 20.91 -11.51
CA PRO A 50 1.67 22.14 -12.06
C PRO A 50 0.91 22.60 -13.30
N LEU A 51 0.69 23.90 -13.44
CA LEU A 51 0.02 24.47 -14.62
C LEU A 51 0.74 24.05 -15.92
N GLY A 52 -0.05 23.60 -16.91
CA GLY A 52 0.45 23.15 -18.20
C GLY A 52 0.91 21.68 -18.24
N SER A 53 0.77 20.95 -17.12
CA SER A 53 0.96 19.49 -17.11
C SER A 53 -0.31 18.79 -17.58
N ASP A 54 -0.16 17.64 -18.23
CA ASP A 54 -1.28 16.78 -18.58
C ASP A 54 -1.82 16.07 -17.34
N PHE A 55 -3.14 15.96 -17.23
CA PHE A 55 -3.80 15.16 -16.20
C PHE A 55 -3.72 13.67 -16.58
N PRO A 56 -3.42 12.76 -15.65
CA PRO A 56 -3.33 11.33 -15.97
C PRO A 56 -4.70 10.76 -16.35
N VAL A 57 -4.74 10.06 -17.48
CA VAL A 57 -5.93 9.39 -18.03
C VAL A 57 -5.67 7.91 -18.25
N ASP A 58 -6.74 7.12 -18.29
CA ASP A 58 -6.70 5.72 -18.67
C ASP A 58 -6.53 5.50 -20.19
N SER A 59 -6.61 4.25 -20.64
CA SER A 59 -6.50 3.88 -22.06
C SER A 59 -7.60 4.45 -22.97
N ASP A 60 -8.76 4.78 -22.40
CA ASP A 60 -9.90 5.35 -23.13
C ASP A 60 -9.92 6.89 -23.04
N GLY A 61 -8.96 7.48 -22.32
CA GLY A 61 -8.82 8.91 -22.14
C GLY A 61 -9.68 9.48 -21.01
N ILE A 62 -10.25 8.64 -20.16
CA ILE A 62 -10.99 9.06 -18.96
C ILE A 62 -9.99 9.44 -17.87
N PRO A 63 -10.15 10.60 -17.20
CA PRO A 63 -9.28 10.98 -16.09
C PRO A 63 -9.22 9.92 -14.99
N LEU A 64 -8.04 9.69 -14.43
CA LEU A 64 -7.87 8.82 -13.26
C LEU A 64 -8.13 9.57 -11.95
N LYS A 65 -8.68 8.90 -10.94
CA LYS A 65 -8.83 9.48 -9.59
C LYS A 65 -7.53 9.37 -8.81
N LEU A 66 -7.19 10.41 -8.05
CA LEU A 66 -6.07 10.36 -7.11
C LEU A 66 -6.44 9.44 -5.93
N LEU A 67 -5.68 8.38 -5.75
CA LEU A 67 -5.76 7.50 -4.59
C LEU A 67 -4.97 8.10 -3.43
N ALA A 68 -3.72 8.46 -3.68
CA ALA A 68 -2.81 8.98 -2.67
C ALA A 68 -1.76 9.92 -3.28
N GLN A 69 -1.29 10.87 -2.48
CA GLN A 69 -0.03 11.56 -2.73
C GLN A 69 0.80 11.65 -1.46
N ILE A 70 2.09 11.39 -1.56
CA ILE A 70 3.04 11.36 -0.44
C ILE A 70 4.13 12.39 -0.72
N ASN A 71 4.20 13.42 0.11
CA ASN A 71 5.32 14.35 0.10
C ASN A 71 6.40 13.80 1.02
N PHE A 72 7.49 13.33 0.44
CA PHE A 72 8.57 12.70 1.19
C PHE A 72 9.26 13.63 2.20
N ALA A 73 9.11 14.96 2.06
CA ALA A 73 9.61 15.91 3.04
C ALA A 73 8.79 15.94 4.35
N GLN A 74 7.58 15.35 4.36
CA GLN A 74 6.68 15.32 5.52
C GLN A 74 6.72 14.01 6.30
N MET A 75 7.30 12.95 5.74
CA MET A 75 7.42 11.66 6.43
C MET A 75 8.82 11.49 7.05
N PRO A 76 8.95 10.69 8.13
CA PRO A 76 10.26 10.28 8.64
C PRO A 76 11.08 9.58 7.53
N PRO A 77 12.41 9.78 7.48
CA PRO A 77 13.25 9.09 6.51
C PRO A 77 13.13 7.57 6.63
N LEU A 78 13.01 6.90 5.49
CA LEU A 78 13.00 5.45 5.36
C LEU A 78 14.11 5.03 4.39
N GLU A 79 14.82 3.95 4.69
CA GLU A 79 15.98 3.52 3.91
C GLU A 79 15.63 3.31 2.43
N ASN A 80 16.43 3.88 1.52
CA ASN A 80 16.24 3.90 0.06
C ASN A 80 15.04 4.70 -0.46
N TYR A 81 14.16 5.22 0.39
CA TYR A 81 13.08 6.12 -0.04
C TYR A 81 13.64 7.53 -0.32
N PRO A 82 13.04 8.29 -1.24
CA PRO A 82 13.37 9.70 -1.39
C PRO A 82 13.10 10.46 -0.08
N THR A 83 13.87 11.53 0.16
CA THR A 83 13.66 12.44 1.31
C THR A 83 12.94 13.73 0.92
N THR A 84 12.70 13.93 -0.38
CA THR A 84 12.00 15.08 -0.96
C THR A 84 11.24 14.64 -2.21
N GLY A 85 10.38 15.51 -2.72
CA GLY A 85 9.54 15.24 -3.87
C GLY A 85 8.18 14.69 -3.47
N LEU A 86 7.26 14.67 -4.43
CA LEU A 86 5.87 14.25 -4.24
C LEU A 86 5.59 13.05 -5.14
N LEU A 87 5.25 11.91 -4.53
CA LEU A 87 4.84 10.70 -5.24
C LEU A 87 3.32 10.60 -5.23
N GLN A 88 2.70 10.38 -6.38
CA GLN A 88 1.26 10.30 -6.56
C GLN A 88 0.86 8.94 -7.12
N PHE A 89 -0.26 8.43 -6.66
CA PHE A 89 -0.88 7.18 -7.09
C PHE A 89 -2.29 7.50 -7.57
N PHE A 90 -2.59 7.15 -8.81
CA PHE A 90 -3.88 7.34 -9.46
C PHE A 90 -4.44 5.99 -9.87
N ILE A 91 -5.77 5.84 -9.81
CA ILE A 91 -6.48 4.62 -10.16
C ILE A 91 -7.70 4.92 -11.04
N GLY A 92 -8.08 3.94 -11.85
CA GLY A 92 -9.21 3.97 -12.76
C GLY A 92 -10.54 3.77 -12.03
N GLY A 93 -11.63 4.05 -12.75
CA GLY A 93 -12.99 3.99 -12.24
C GLY A 93 -13.78 2.75 -12.66
N ASP A 94 -13.12 1.77 -13.27
CA ASP A 94 -13.75 0.50 -13.62
C ASP A 94 -14.06 -0.34 -12.36
N ASP A 95 -14.72 -1.48 -12.55
CA ASP A 95 -15.07 -2.43 -11.50
C ASP A 95 -13.85 -3.11 -10.85
N LEU A 96 -12.65 -2.91 -11.41
CA LEU A 96 -11.38 -3.40 -10.90
C LEU A 96 -10.51 -2.28 -10.32
N TYR A 97 -11.04 -1.08 -10.14
CA TYR A 97 -10.29 0.09 -9.67
C TYR A 97 -8.99 0.32 -10.46
N GLY A 98 -9.02 0.08 -11.77
CA GLY A 98 -7.89 0.26 -12.69
C GLY A 98 -6.79 -0.81 -12.61
N ALA A 99 -7.02 -1.91 -11.88
CA ALA A 99 -6.05 -3.00 -11.78
C ALA A 99 -6.07 -3.88 -13.04
N ASP A 100 -4.88 -4.21 -13.54
CA ASP A 100 -4.68 -5.21 -14.58
C ASP A 100 -4.08 -6.47 -13.96
N PHE A 101 -4.93 -7.45 -13.65
CA PHE A 101 -4.50 -8.70 -13.04
C PHE A 101 -3.75 -9.63 -13.99
N ASP A 102 -3.71 -9.36 -15.30
CA ASP A 102 -2.85 -10.11 -16.21
C ASP A 102 -1.42 -9.51 -16.21
N ASP A 103 -1.31 -8.18 -16.21
CA ASP A 103 -0.07 -7.42 -16.14
C ASP A 103 -0.11 -6.29 -15.09
N LEU A 104 0.28 -6.65 -13.87
CA LEU A 104 0.24 -5.75 -12.71
C LEU A 104 1.12 -4.49 -12.82
N GLN A 105 2.03 -4.41 -13.81
CA GLN A 105 2.92 -3.26 -14.01
C GLN A 105 2.42 -2.27 -15.07
N THR A 106 1.48 -2.69 -15.93
CA THR A 106 1.02 -1.87 -17.03
C THR A 106 0.12 -0.72 -16.53
N GLN A 107 0.65 0.50 -16.57
CA GLN A 107 0.01 1.73 -16.06
C GLN A 107 -1.05 2.32 -17.02
N ASN A 108 -1.94 1.45 -17.51
CA ASN A 108 -3.07 1.83 -18.36
C ASN A 108 -4.31 2.20 -17.53
N GLY A 109 -4.66 1.38 -16.53
CA GLY A 109 -5.78 1.66 -15.61
C GLY A 109 -5.36 2.39 -14.32
N PHE A 110 -4.06 2.49 -14.06
CA PHE A 110 -3.50 3.24 -12.92
C PHE A 110 -2.32 4.09 -13.38
N ARG A 111 -1.86 5.03 -12.54
CA ARG A 111 -0.67 5.82 -12.83
C ARG A 111 0.09 6.21 -11.56
N VAL A 112 1.41 6.10 -11.62
CA VAL A 112 2.31 6.56 -10.57
C VAL A 112 3.19 7.68 -11.13
N ILE A 113 3.17 8.84 -10.47
CA ILE A 113 3.89 10.04 -10.92
C ILE A 113 4.75 10.56 -9.77
N TYR A 114 6.04 10.77 -10.02
CA TYR A 114 6.95 11.39 -9.07
C TYR A 114 7.39 12.76 -9.55
N TRP A 115 7.13 13.77 -8.72
CA TRP A 115 7.61 15.14 -8.91
C TRP A 115 8.83 15.39 -8.03
N GLU A 116 10.01 15.44 -8.65
CA GLU A 116 11.25 15.64 -7.89
C GLU A 116 11.33 17.01 -7.21
N SER A 117 10.76 18.04 -7.84
CA SER A 117 10.66 19.41 -7.30
C SER A 117 9.20 19.77 -7.05
N VAL A 118 8.89 20.15 -5.81
CA VAL A 118 7.54 20.53 -5.38
C VAL A 118 7.39 22.04 -5.43
N ILE A 119 6.28 22.52 -6.01
CA ILE A 119 5.96 23.94 -6.12
C ILE A 119 4.97 24.30 -5.01
N GLU A 120 5.40 25.15 -4.08
CA GLU A 120 4.58 25.62 -2.96
C GLU A 120 3.97 27.01 -3.25
N ASP A 121 3.27 27.10 -4.39
CA ASP A 121 2.67 28.34 -4.87
C ASP A 121 1.38 28.03 -5.64
N ASN A 122 0.23 28.28 -5.01
CA ASN A 122 -1.09 28.03 -5.60
C ASN A 122 -1.28 28.73 -6.96
N ALA A 123 -0.61 29.87 -7.22
CA ALA A 123 -0.74 30.56 -8.51
C ALA A 123 -0.07 29.80 -9.67
N LYS A 124 0.74 28.79 -9.38
CA LYS A 124 1.44 27.93 -10.36
C LYS A 124 0.88 26.52 -10.43
N LEU A 125 -0.18 26.24 -9.68
CA LEU A 125 -0.82 24.93 -9.62
C LEU A 125 -2.23 25.03 -10.19
N GLN A 126 -2.69 23.94 -10.81
CA GLN A 126 -4.08 23.80 -11.19
C GLN A 126 -4.97 23.92 -9.95
N GLN A 127 -5.98 24.80 -10.02
CA GLN A 127 -6.94 25.04 -8.93
C GLN A 127 -8.34 24.55 -9.27
N ASP A 128 -8.69 24.54 -10.55
CA ASP A 128 -10.01 24.18 -11.05
C ASP A 128 -9.97 22.79 -11.68
N PHE A 129 -10.57 21.82 -11.01
CA PHE A 129 -10.68 20.44 -11.50
C PHE A 129 -12.10 20.11 -11.95
N SER A 130 -12.99 21.11 -12.11
CA SER A 130 -14.40 20.87 -12.42
C SER A 130 -14.63 20.09 -13.71
N THR A 131 -13.76 20.25 -14.71
CA THR A 131 -13.82 19.47 -15.96
C THR A 131 -13.42 18.01 -15.76
N ILE A 132 -12.51 17.74 -14.83
CA ILE A 132 -12.09 16.40 -14.45
C ILE A 132 -13.21 15.72 -13.66
N GLU A 133 -13.76 16.42 -12.66
CA GLU A 133 -14.88 15.93 -11.85
C GLU A 133 -16.11 15.62 -12.70
N ALA A 134 -16.42 16.48 -13.69
CA ALA A 134 -17.54 16.27 -14.60
C ALA A 134 -17.34 15.11 -15.60
N ALA A 135 -16.12 14.59 -15.75
CA ALA A 135 -15.84 13.43 -16.59
C ALA A 135 -16.13 12.10 -15.88
N TYR A 136 -16.31 12.11 -14.56
CA TYR A 136 -16.72 10.93 -13.81
C TYR A 136 -18.22 10.70 -13.98
N GLU A 137 -18.58 9.65 -14.71
CA GLU A 137 -19.97 9.23 -14.91
C GLU A 137 -20.49 8.45 -13.68
N ASP A 138 -21.79 8.15 -13.65
CA ASP A 138 -22.44 7.44 -12.53
C ASP A 138 -21.84 6.04 -12.25
N GLU A 139 -21.17 5.44 -13.23
CA GLU A 139 -20.51 4.12 -13.15
C GLU A 139 -19.01 4.22 -12.83
N TYR A 140 -18.51 5.38 -12.35
CA TYR A 140 -17.12 5.53 -11.94
C TYR A 140 -16.93 5.09 -10.48
N TYR A 141 -16.39 3.89 -10.29
CA TYR A 141 -16.15 3.31 -8.96
C TYR A 141 -14.85 3.83 -8.32
N SER A 142 -14.83 3.90 -7.00
CA SER A 142 -13.62 4.26 -6.24
C SER A 142 -13.68 3.61 -4.86
N PRO A 143 -12.56 3.11 -4.33
CA PRO A 143 -12.50 2.69 -2.93
C PRO A 143 -12.50 3.88 -1.97
N ILE A 144 -12.36 5.11 -2.47
CA ILE A 144 -12.25 6.34 -1.67
C ILE A 144 -13.11 7.45 -2.30
N GLU A 145 -14.02 8.02 -1.50
CA GLU A 145 -14.82 9.20 -1.87
C GLU A 145 -14.46 10.45 -1.04
N GLY A 146 -13.66 10.28 0.02
CA GLY A 146 -13.22 11.37 0.89
C GLY A 146 -11.83 11.90 0.55
N GLN A 147 -11.34 12.82 1.38
CA GLN A 147 -9.95 13.25 1.36
C GLN A 147 -9.41 13.42 2.79
N PHE A 148 -8.18 12.98 3.01
CA PHE A 148 -7.61 12.82 4.35
C PHE A 148 -6.16 13.29 4.41
N SER A 149 -5.85 14.17 5.35
CA SER A 149 -4.46 14.48 5.71
C SER A 149 -3.81 13.29 6.41
N LEU A 150 -2.48 13.19 6.30
CA LEU A 150 -1.71 12.08 6.84
C LEU A 150 -0.81 12.50 8.00
N GLU A 151 -0.87 11.74 9.08
CA GLU A 151 0.14 11.73 10.13
C GLU A 151 0.99 10.45 10.01
N PHE A 152 2.31 10.62 9.99
CA PHE A 152 3.27 9.54 9.77
C PHE A 152 3.94 9.12 11.08
N THR A 153 3.82 7.84 11.43
CA THR A 153 4.47 7.26 12.61
C THR A 153 5.50 6.20 12.19
N PRO A 154 6.79 6.37 12.50
CA PRO A 154 7.77 5.33 12.22
C PRO A 154 7.55 4.14 13.16
N ALA A 155 7.56 2.94 12.59
CA ALA A 155 7.35 1.70 13.31
C ALA A 155 8.32 0.60 12.84
N THR A 156 8.34 -0.49 13.59
CA THR A 156 9.03 -1.73 13.21
C THR A 156 7.98 -2.81 13.07
N GLN A 157 7.94 -3.45 11.91
CA GLN A 157 7.06 -4.57 11.61
C GLN A 157 7.88 -5.85 11.52
N TYR A 158 7.24 -6.98 11.84
CA TYR A 158 7.78 -8.32 11.58
C TYR A 158 6.99 -8.94 10.42
N ILE A 159 7.49 -10.04 9.86
CA ILE A 159 6.86 -10.63 8.67
C ILE A 159 5.38 -10.95 8.91
N SER A 160 4.54 -10.54 7.96
CA SER A 160 3.11 -10.92 7.92
C SER A 160 2.99 -12.40 7.57
N SER A 161 1.99 -13.10 8.13
CA SER A 161 1.66 -14.45 7.69
C SER A 161 1.21 -14.51 6.23
N ASN A 162 0.71 -13.39 5.69
CA ASN A 162 0.33 -13.25 4.28
C ASN A 162 1.52 -12.95 3.34
N ASP A 163 2.74 -12.71 3.84
CA ASP A 163 3.90 -12.56 2.96
C ASP A 163 4.32 -13.94 2.45
N PHE A 164 4.52 -14.09 1.13
CA PHE A 164 4.87 -15.38 0.51
C PHE A 164 6.16 -16.03 1.04
N GLN A 165 7.00 -15.29 1.79
CA GLN A 165 8.22 -15.83 2.42
C GLN A 165 7.98 -16.34 3.85
N PHE A 166 6.78 -16.19 4.40
CA PHE A 166 6.49 -16.47 5.80
C PHE A 166 6.81 -17.92 6.19
N GLY A 167 6.24 -18.90 5.48
CA GLY A 167 6.47 -20.32 5.73
C GLY A 167 7.95 -20.66 5.76
N ARG A 168 8.72 -20.16 4.79
CA ARG A 168 10.16 -20.40 4.69
C ARG A 168 10.96 -19.73 5.80
N LYS A 169 10.60 -18.51 6.19
CA LYS A 169 11.37 -17.72 7.17
C LYS A 169 11.08 -18.10 8.60
N ILE A 170 9.86 -18.52 8.91
CA ILE A 170 9.42 -18.79 10.28
C ILE A 170 9.32 -20.30 10.52
N LEU A 171 8.68 -21.04 9.62
CA LEU A 171 8.27 -22.42 9.84
C LEU A 171 9.16 -23.47 9.13
N ASP A 172 10.15 -23.04 8.34
CA ASP A 172 11.03 -23.91 7.53
C ASP A 172 10.27 -24.80 6.52
N VAL A 173 9.13 -24.32 6.02
CA VAL A 173 8.30 -24.98 4.98
C VAL A 173 8.15 -24.08 3.76
N ASP A 174 7.78 -24.64 2.60
CA ASP A 174 7.64 -23.86 1.36
C ASP A 174 6.37 -23.01 1.36
N ASP A 175 5.24 -23.60 1.75
CA ASP A 175 3.95 -22.93 1.98
C ASP A 175 3.61 -22.91 3.48
N LEU A 176 2.88 -21.88 3.95
CA LEU A 176 2.46 -21.77 5.35
C LEU A 176 1.69 -23.01 5.83
N TYR A 177 0.74 -23.48 5.02
CA TYR A 177 -0.15 -24.58 5.40
C TYR A 177 0.53 -25.95 5.33
N ASP A 178 1.70 -26.08 4.70
CA ASP A 178 2.53 -27.31 4.79
C ASP A 178 3.00 -27.60 6.23
N TYR A 179 2.96 -26.61 7.11
CA TYR A 179 3.31 -26.80 8.53
C TYR A 179 2.20 -27.49 9.32
N GLU A 180 0.95 -27.49 8.83
CA GLU A 180 -0.19 -28.10 9.51
C GLU A 180 0.05 -29.60 9.78
N ASP A 181 0.64 -30.33 8.83
CA ASP A 181 1.00 -31.75 8.96
C ASP A 181 2.04 -32.03 10.07
N GLN A 182 2.79 -31.01 10.49
CA GLN A 182 3.85 -31.08 11.50
C GLN A 182 3.39 -30.53 12.85
N PHE A 183 2.22 -29.88 12.89
CA PHE A 183 1.72 -29.24 14.10
C PHE A 183 1.17 -30.29 15.07
N GLU A 184 1.63 -30.25 16.32
CA GLU A 184 1.23 -31.23 17.35
C GLU A 184 -0.10 -30.87 18.06
N GLY A 185 -0.68 -29.69 17.78
CA GLY A 185 -1.95 -29.22 18.37
C GLY A 185 -3.20 -29.75 17.65
N GLU A 186 -4.39 -29.36 18.11
CA GLU A 186 -5.66 -29.84 17.54
C GLU A 186 -6.03 -29.09 16.25
N ASP A 187 -5.76 -27.78 16.20
CA ASP A 187 -6.05 -26.92 15.05
C ASP A 187 -4.92 -25.89 14.86
N PHE A 188 -4.23 -25.94 13.72
CA PHE A 188 -3.10 -25.04 13.44
C PHE A 188 -3.54 -23.58 13.29
N TYR A 189 -4.74 -23.34 12.76
CA TYR A 189 -5.25 -21.99 12.56
C TYR A 189 -5.54 -21.33 13.90
N ASP A 190 -6.41 -21.95 14.70
CA ASP A 190 -6.88 -21.38 15.98
C ASP A 190 -5.74 -21.35 17.02
N GLU A 191 -4.90 -22.39 17.07
CA GLU A 191 -3.88 -22.46 18.12
C GLU A 191 -2.62 -21.67 17.76
N TRP A 192 -2.26 -21.50 16.48
CA TRP A 192 -0.97 -20.91 16.08
C TRP A 192 -1.10 -19.69 15.17
N LEU A 193 -1.84 -19.79 14.06
CA LEU A 193 -1.89 -18.73 13.05
C LEU A 193 -2.68 -17.50 13.52
N GLU A 194 -3.87 -17.69 14.11
CA GLU A 194 -4.66 -16.59 14.68
C GLU A 194 -3.87 -15.85 15.77
N PRO A 195 -3.29 -16.52 16.79
CA PRO A 195 -2.44 -15.84 17.77
C PRO A 195 -1.24 -15.11 17.16
N TYR A 196 -0.63 -15.65 16.10
CA TYR A 196 0.43 -14.95 15.37
C TYR A 196 -0.09 -13.65 14.76
N ASN A 197 -1.21 -13.71 14.05
CA ASN A 197 -1.81 -12.56 13.38
C ASN A 197 -2.27 -11.47 14.36
N GLU A 198 -2.80 -11.85 15.53
CA GLU A 198 -3.15 -10.90 16.59
C GLU A 198 -1.92 -10.16 17.15
N HIS A 199 -0.78 -10.83 17.28
CA HIS A 199 0.45 -10.23 17.81
C HIS A 199 1.22 -9.42 16.75
N PHE A 200 1.12 -9.82 15.48
CA PHE A 200 1.90 -9.28 14.36
C PHE A 200 0.98 -8.77 13.24
N ALA A 201 -0.01 -7.95 13.61
CA ALA A 201 -0.96 -7.39 12.67
C ALA A 201 -0.30 -6.65 11.49
N SER A 202 -0.75 -6.96 10.28
CA SER A 202 -0.23 -6.40 9.02
C SER A 202 -1.22 -5.46 8.31
N ASN A 203 -2.45 -5.37 8.81
CA ASN A 203 -3.51 -4.48 8.34
C ASN A 203 -3.21 -2.98 8.56
N GLY A 204 -4.01 -2.11 7.97
CA GLY A 204 -3.89 -0.65 8.06
C GLY A 204 -2.99 -0.01 7.00
N HIS A 205 -2.96 1.32 7.02
CA HIS A 205 -2.30 2.15 5.99
C HIS A 205 -0.81 2.33 6.29
N ARG A 206 0.06 2.09 5.30
CA ARG A 206 1.52 2.15 5.52
C ARG A 206 2.35 2.39 4.26
N ILE A 207 3.61 2.79 4.49
CA ILE A 207 4.69 2.87 3.51
C ILE A 207 5.82 1.95 3.97
N GLY A 208 6.27 1.04 3.10
CA GLY A 208 7.30 0.06 3.47
C GLY A 208 6.75 -1.10 4.30
N GLY A 209 7.64 -1.81 5.01
CA GLY A 209 7.26 -2.98 5.80
C GLY A 209 6.92 -4.23 4.97
N TYR A 210 5.97 -5.01 5.49
CA TYR A 210 5.41 -6.22 4.91
C TYR A 210 3.94 -6.00 4.54
N PRO A 211 3.48 -6.53 3.39
CA PRO A 211 2.10 -6.36 2.96
C PRO A 211 1.11 -7.21 3.75
N PHE A 212 -0.13 -6.76 3.71
CA PHE A 212 -1.33 -7.51 4.03
C PHE A 212 -2.10 -7.81 2.74
N PHE A 213 -2.81 -8.94 2.75
CA PHE A 213 -3.67 -9.43 1.68
C PHE A 213 -4.87 -10.14 2.32
N THR A 214 -6.05 -10.03 1.71
CA THR A 214 -7.20 -10.87 2.09
C THR A 214 -7.18 -12.21 1.37
N GLN A 215 -6.48 -12.28 0.23
CA GLN A 215 -6.28 -13.48 -0.58
C GLN A 215 -4.79 -13.86 -0.58
N THR A 216 -4.20 -14.07 -1.76
CA THR A 216 -2.83 -14.58 -1.93
C THR A 216 -1.90 -13.49 -2.44
N ASP A 217 -0.72 -13.39 -1.85
CA ASP A 217 0.35 -12.52 -2.30
C ASP A 217 0.74 -12.82 -3.78
N PRO A 218 0.58 -11.86 -4.71
CA PRO A 218 0.87 -12.10 -6.12
C PRO A 218 2.33 -12.47 -6.39
N ARG A 219 3.24 -12.11 -5.49
CA ARG A 219 4.68 -12.41 -5.60
C ARG A 219 4.96 -13.90 -5.40
N GLU A 220 4.05 -14.65 -4.79
CA GLU A 220 4.19 -16.10 -4.63
C GLU A 220 4.29 -16.81 -5.98
N TYR A 221 3.39 -16.46 -6.92
CA TYR A 221 3.29 -17.12 -8.22
C TYR A 221 3.88 -16.31 -9.39
N ARG A 222 4.25 -15.04 -9.18
CA ARG A 222 4.90 -14.17 -10.18
C ARG A 222 6.38 -13.95 -9.87
N LYS A 223 7.24 -14.77 -10.49
CA LYS A 223 8.69 -14.77 -10.26
C LYS A 223 9.35 -13.42 -10.59
N GLU A 224 8.80 -12.69 -11.54
CA GLU A 224 9.28 -11.41 -12.02
C GLU A 224 9.13 -10.26 -11.01
N ILE A 225 8.35 -10.45 -9.95
CA ILE A 225 8.13 -9.44 -8.89
C ILE A 225 8.47 -9.97 -7.49
N GLN A 226 9.13 -11.13 -7.37
CA GLN A 226 9.47 -11.73 -6.06
C GLN A 226 10.40 -10.87 -5.20
N ASP A 227 11.24 -10.04 -5.82
CA ASP A 227 12.15 -9.11 -5.16
C ASP A 227 11.54 -7.72 -4.92
N TYR A 228 10.29 -7.48 -5.34
CA TYR A 228 9.61 -6.22 -5.13
C TYR A 228 9.21 -6.03 -3.67
N VAL A 229 9.35 -4.80 -3.19
CA VAL A 229 9.04 -4.38 -1.82
C VAL A 229 7.79 -3.50 -1.79
N LEU A 230 7.05 -3.55 -0.68
CA LEU A 230 5.88 -2.72 -0.48
C LEU A 230 6.24 -1.24 -0.52
N LEU A 231 5.66 -0.51 -1.46
CA LEU A 231 5.80 0.94 -1.61
C LEU A 231 4.71 1.67 -0.81
N LEU A 232 3.45 1.26 -0.98
CA LEU A 232 2.28 1.84 -0.35
C LEU A 232 1.22 0.76 -0.12
N GLN A 233 0.56 0.79 1.03
CA GLN A 233 -0.64 0.01 1.32
C GLN A 233 -1.73 0.93 1.86
N ILE A 234 -2.94 0.79 1.34
CA ILE A 234 -4.14 1.47 1.80
C ILE A 234 -5.18 0.39 2.04
N ASP A 235 -5.56 0.24 3.29
CA ASP A 235 -6.51 -0.78 3.72
C ASP A 235 -7.94 -0.27 3.65
N SER A 236 -8.92 -1.18 3.67
CA SER A 236 -10.28 -0.80 4.00
C SER A 236 -10.34 -0.30 5.45
N ASP A 237 -11.07 0.78 5.66
CA ASP A 237 -11.11 1.49 6.93
C ASP A 237 -12.49 2.14 7.11
N TYR A 238 -13.27 1.56 8.03
CA TYR A 238 -14.63 2.01 8.32
C TYR A 238 -14.69 3.42 8.92
N GLU A 239 -13.64 3.88 9.61
CA GLU A 239 -13.65 5.22 10.22
C GLU A 239 -13.51 6.32 9.16
N THR A 240 -12.72 6.03 8.11
CA THR A 240 -12.54 6.93 6.96
C THR A 240 -13.54 6.66 5.84
N GLY A 241 -14.20 5.51 5.84
CA GLY A 241 -15.11 5.08 4.78
C GLY A 241 -14.39 4.59 3.52
N ILE A 242 -13.08 4.30 3.62
CA ILE A 242 -12.32 3.66 2.55
C ILE A 242 -12.76 2.19 2.48
N LEU A 243 -13.12 1.70 1.30
CA LEU A 243 -13.59 0.33 1.13
C LEU A 243 -13.19 -0.24 -0.22
N TRP A 244 -12.33 -1.25 -0.18
CA TRP A 244 -11.90 -2.02 -1.35
C TRP A 244 -12.79 -3.26 -1.50
N GLY A 245 -13.74 -3.27 -2.43
CA GLY A 245 -14.65 -4.41 -2.61
C GLY A 245 -15.32 -4.83 -1.29
N ASP A 246 -15.20 -6.11 -0.93
CA ASP A 246 -15.64 -6.65 0.36
C ASP A 246 -14.49 -6.64 1.39
N ILE A 247 -14.19 -5.43 1.91
CA ILE A 247 -13.20 -5.22 3.00
C ILE A 247 -11.79 -5.71 2.62
N GLY A 248 -11.34 -5.24 1.47
CA GLY A 248 -10.04 -5.55 0.89
C GLY A 248 -8.93 -4.56 1.22
N VAL A 249 -7.84 -4.69 0.48
CA VAL A 249 -6.64 -3.83 0.61
C VAL A 249 -6.03 -3.55 -0.76
N GLY A 250 -5.59 -2.31 -0.97
CA GLY A 250 -4.79 -1.93 -2.14
C GLY A 250 -3.30 -1.84 -1.80
N ASN A 251 -2.45 -2.45 -2.63
CA ASN A 251 -1.00 -2.46 -2.48
C ASN A 251 -0.29 -1.99 -3.75
N PHE A 252 0.77 -1.22 -3.57
CA PHE A 252 1.74 -0.89 -4.62
C PHE A 252 3.10 -1.45 -4.24
N PHE A 253 3.81 -2.08 -5.17
CA PHE A 253 5.15 -2.62 -4.95
C PHE A 253 6.15 -2.04 -5.95
N ILE A 254 7.41 -1.98 -5.56
CA ILE A 254 8.49 -1.47 -6.41
C ILE A 254 9.76 -2.29 -6.23
N HIS A 255 10.53 -2.44 -7.30
CA HIS A 255 11.86 -3.05 -7.22
C HIS A 255 12.81 -2.13 -6.41
N PRO A 256 13.63 -2.65 -5.49
CA PRO A 256 14.51 -1.83 -4.64
C PRO A 256 15.45 -0.88 -5.41
N GLU A 257 16.01 -1.34 -6.54
CA GLU A 257 16.88 -0.50 -7.38
C GLU A 257 16.11 0.61 -8.09
N ASP A 258 14.86 0.36 -8.51
CA ASP A 258 14.03 1.37 -9.15
C ASP A 258 13.62 2.45 -8.13
N LEU A 259 13.27 2.05 -6.90
CA LEU A 259 13.01 2.97 -5.79
C LEU A 259 14.20 3.88 -5.50
N LYS A 260 15.40 3.31 -5.38
CA LYS A 260 16.64 4.06 -5.14
C LYS A 260 16.96 5.05 -6.27
N ASN A 261 16.63 4.68 -7.51
CA ASN A 261 16.81 5.52 -8.69
C ASN A 261 15.64 6.47 -8.94
N LYS A 262 14.60 6.46 -8.09
CA LYS A 262 13.36 7.23 -8.25
C LYS A 262 12.63 6.94 -9.57
N ASP A 263 12.76 5.73 -10.09
CA ASP A 263 12.06 5.25 -11.28
C ASP A 263 10.77 4.54 -10.85
N PHE A 264 9.64 5.24 -10.94
CA PHE A 264 8.33 4.71 -10.58
C PHE A 264 7.56 4.16 -11.79
N SER A 265 8.21 4.00 -12.94
CA SER A 265 7.55 3.51 -14.17
C SER A 265 7.19 2.01 -14.12
N LYS A 266 7.85 1.24 -13.25
CA LYS A 266 7.66 -0.21 -13.10
C LYS A 266 6.99 -0.60 -11.78
N VAL A 267 6.22 0.31 -11.18
CA VAL A 267 5.44 -0.02 -9.98
C VAL A 267 4.40 -1.08 -10.32
N VAL A 268 4.26 -2.06 -9.44
CA VAL A 268 3.22 -3.10 -9.46
C VAL A 268 2.04 -2.59 -8.66
N TYR A 269 0.82 -2.73 -9.18
CA TYR A 269 -0.42 -2.46 -8.46
C TYR A 269 -1.21 -3.76 -8.28
N ASN A 270 -1.67 -4.01 -7.07
CA ASN A 270 -2.57 -5.11 -6.72
C ASN A 270 -3.64 -4.61 -5.75
N TRP A 271 -4.82 -5.19 -5.79
CA TRP A 271 -5.74 -5.17 -4.68
C TRP A 271 -6.49 -6.49 -4.61
N ASP A 272 -6.96 -6.86 -3.43
CA ASP A 272 -7.83 -8.01 -3.21
C ASP A 272 -8.90 -7.68 -2.17
N CYS A 273 -9.94 -8.49 -2.08
CA CYS A 273 -10.97 -8.41 -1.03
C CYS A 273 -11.49 -9.80 -0.65
N GLY A 274 -12.29 -9.86 0.42
CA GLY A 274 -12.90 -11.10 0.94
C GLY A 274 -14.06 -11.63 0.11
#